data_AF-A2XH22-F1
#
_entry.id   AF-A2XH22-F1
#
_cell.length_a   1.000
_cell.length_b   1.000
_cell.length_c   1.000
_cell.angle_alpha   90.00
_cell.angle_beta   90.00
_cell.angle_gamma   90.00
#
_symmetry.space_group_name_H-M   'P 1'
#
loop_
_entity.id
_entity.type
_entity.pdbx_description
1 polymer ?
#
loop_
_entity_poly.entity_id
_entity_poly.type
_entity_poly.pdbx_seq_one_letter_code
_entity_poly.pdbx_strand_id
1 'polypeptide(L)'
;MASSFSSAMIPLLPLLLLLVCTRGAVANANNQPPPLAGGGGGGKYCYTRMFSFGDSITDTGNQVSFFPTAPAARPPYGETFFGHPTGRYSDGRLVVDFLAEALGLPYLTAYLRGKTAEDFRRGANFAVSAATALRLDFFRERGLDLTIIPPYSLDVQLEWFKGVLHSLASTDQERKDIMTRSLFLMGEIGINDYNHHFFQNRSFIAEIKPLVPLVISKIENATKVLIDLGAKTILVPGIPPMGCIPRFLNLLPSKNHNDYDKLGCLKWLNDFSHYHNRALKQMLQKIHHDSTVTLIYADYYGAMLKIVRSPQNNGFTKESVLRACCGVGGAYNADSLVCNGNATTSNLCMEPSRYISWDGLHLTEAAYHYIARGVLHGPYTEPAIPTRCTA
;
A
#
# COMPACT_ATOMS: atom_id res chain seq x y z
N MET A 1 -35.71 -64.78 34.62
CA MET A 1 -35.65 -65.80 33.54
C MET A 1 -36.02 -65.11 32.23
N ALA A 2 -35.22 -65.33 31.18
CA ALA A 2 -35.55 -65.17 29.74
C ALA A 2 -35.95 -63.74 29.27
N SER A 3 -35.06 -63.01 28.57
CA SER A 3 -34.83 -63.00 27.09
C SER A 3 -35.98 -62.28 26.33
N SER A 4 -35.80 -61.41 25.33
CA SER A 4 -34.83 -61.37 24.23
C SER A 4 -34.98 -60.07 23.40
N PHE A 5 -34.00 -59.85 22.53
CA PHE A 5 -33.77 -58.77 21.55
C PHE A 5 -34.88 -58.57 20.49
N SER A 6 -34.97 -57.36 19.94
CA SER A 6 -35.42 -57.15 18.56
C SER A 6 -34.72 -55.95 17.89
N SER A 7 -34.63 -56.05 16.57
CA SER A 7 -33.64 -55.50 15.65
C SER A 7 -33.78 -54.03 15.26
N ALA A 8 -32.67 -53.54 14.70
CA ALA A 8 -32.47 -52.26 14.05
C ALA A 8 -33.43 -51.95 12.88
N MET A 9 -33.64 -50.64 12.65
CA MET A 9 -33.96 -50.09 11.33
C MET A 9 -33.18 -48.80 11.10
N ILE A 10 -32.35 -48.83 10.06
CA ILE A 10 -31.65 -47.69 9.45
C ILE A 10 -32.57 -47.12 8.36
N PRO A 11 -32.86 -45.81 8.30
CA PRO A 11 -33.43 -45.23 7.09
C PRO A 11 -32.31 -44.79 6.14
N LEU A 12 -32.37 -45.27 4.90
CA LEU A 12 -31.59 -44.76 3.77
C LEU A 12 -31.93 -43.28 3.51
N LEU A 13 -30.92 -42.42 3.50
CA LEU A 13 -31.03 -41.07 2.91
C LEU A 13 -30.80 -41.15 1.39
N PRO A 14 -31.55 -40.43 0.55
CA PRO A 14 -31.27 -40.36 -0.87
C PRO A 14 -30.05 -39.47 -1.11
N LEU A 15 -29.10 -40.00 -1.88
CA LEU A 15 -27.89 -39.32 -2.33
C LEU A 15 -28.29 -38.25 -3.36
N LEU A 16 -28.51 -37.01 -2.93
CA LEU A 16 -28.66 -35.87 -3.83
C LEU A 16 -27.25 -35.46 -4.29
N LEU A 17 -26.87 -35.82 -5.52
CA LEU A 17 -25.69 -35.25 -6.18
C LEU A 17 -25.90 -33.74 -6.35
N LEU A 18 -25.39 -32.95 -5.40
CA LEU A 18 -25.09 -31.55 -5.62
C LEU A 18 -23.94 -31.48 -6.64
N LEU A 19 -24.26 -31.16 -7.89
CA LEU A 19 -23.28 -30.59 -8.80
C LEU A 19 -22.75 -29.31 -8.15
N VAL A 20 -21.60 -29.42 -7.50
CA VAL A 20 -20.79 -28.27 -7.15
C VAL A 20 -20.27 -27.73 -8.48
N CYS A 21 -20.96 -26.73 -9.03
CA CYS A 21 -20.35 -25.85 -10.02
C CYS A 21 -19.20 -25.12 -9.31
N THR A 22 -18.01 -25.71 -9.33
CA THR A 22 -16.78 -24.96 -9.12
C THR A 22 -16.71 -23.94 -10.24
N ARG A 23 -17.18 -22.72 -9.99
CA ARG A 23 -16.75 -21.56 -10.76
C ARG A 23 -15.26 -21.37 -10.45
N GLY A 24 -14.42 -22.12 -11.16
CA GLY A 24 -13.03 -21.77 -11.30
C GLY A 24 -12.99 -20.36 -11.86
N ALA A 25 -12.44 -19.42 -11.10
CA ALA A 25 -12.05 -18.13 -11.62
C ALA A 25 -10.99 -18.41 -12.70
N VAL A 26 -11.42 -18.47 -13.96
CA VAL A 26 -10.49 -18.37 -15.08
C VAL A 26 -10.01 -16.93 -15.05
N ALA A 27 -8.79 -16.72 -14.54
CA ALA A 27 -8.10 -15.45 -14.68
C ALA A 27 -8.04 -15.13 -16.18
N ASN A 28 -8.86 -14.18 -16.61
CA ASN A 28 -8.92 -13.80 -18.01
C ASN A 28 -7.64 -13.01 -18.31
N ALA A 29 -6.67 -13.64 -18.98
CA ALA A 29 -5.36 -13.07 -19.29
C ALA A 29 -5.43 -11.73 -20.07
N ASN A 30 -6.60 -11.39 -20.60
CA ASN A 30 -6.86 -10.16 -21.37
C ASN A 30 -7.06 -8.87 -20.54
N ASN A 31 -7.11 -8.94 -19.20
CA ASN A 31 -7.32 -7.76 -18.34
C ASN A 31 -6.09 -7.33 -17.51
N GLN A 32 -4.93 -7.95 -17.75
CA GLN A 32 -3.67 -7.63 -17.08
C GLN A 32 -3.13 -6.27 -17.56
N PRO A 33 -2.69 -5.36 -16.66
CA PRO A 33 -2.00 -4.15 -17.08
C PRO A 33 -0.72 -4.50 -17.83
N PRO A 34 -0.38 -3.80 -18.92
CA PRO A 34 0.83 -4.09 -19.68
C PRO A 34 2.09 -3.88 -18.80
N PRO A 35 3.17 -4.65 -19.01
CA PRO A 35 4.41 -4.45 -18.28
C PRO A 35 4.93 -3.01 -18.43
N LEU A 36 5.42 -2.42 -17.33
CA LEU A 36 6.07 -1.10 -17.35
C LEU A 36 7.57 -1.16 -17.67
N ALA A 37 8.09 -2.35 -18.01
CA ALA A 37 9.46 -2.49 -18.46
C ALA A 37 9.68 -1.70 -19.76
N GLY A 38 10.63 -0.77 -19.74
CA GLY A 38 11.00 0.00 -20.92
C GLY A 38 11.47 -0.93 -22.04
N GLY A 39 10.89 -0.77 -23.24
CA GLY A 39 11.25 -1.53 -24.43
C GLY A 39 12.77 -1.61 -24.65
N GLY A 40 13.21 -2.79 -25.12
CA GLY A 40 14.59 -3.26 -25.16
C GLY A 40 15.60 -2.26 -25.76
N GLY A 41 16.25 -1.50 -24.89
CA GLY A 41 17.51 -0.83 -25.17
C GLY A 41 18.51 -1.31 -24.14
N GLY A 42 19.62 -1.91 -24.59
CA GLY A 42 20.64 -2.57 -23.76
C GLY A 42 21.46 -1.67 -22.84
N GLY A 43 20.82 -0.76 -22.09
CA GLY A 43 21.43 0.04 -21.04
C GLY A 43 21.33 -0.68 -19.68
N LYS A 44 22.37 -0.55 -18.86
CA LYS A 44 22.41 -1.09 -17.50
C LYS A 44 21.46 -0.31 -16.58
N TYR A 45 20.59 -1.02 -15.84
CA TYR A 45 19.75 -0.40 -14.81
C TYR A 45 20.61 0.26 -13.73
N CYS A 46 20.19 1.43 -13.23
CA CYS A 46 20.95 2.16 -12.21
C CYS A 46 21.00 1.47 -10.85
N TYR A 47 19.98 0.69 -10.54
CA TYR A 47 19.78 0.11 -9.22
C TYR A 47 19.97 -1.39 -9.29
N THR A 48 20.78 -1.91 -8.37
CA THR A 48 20.94 -3.37 -8.19
C THR A 48 19.97 -3.92 -7.14
N ARG A 49 19.40 -3.02 -6.32
CA ARG A 49 18.56 -3.30 -5.18
C ARG A 49 17.51 -2.21 -4.99
N MET A 50 16.42 -2.57 -4.32
CA MET A 50 15.46 -1.61 -3.80
C MET A 50 15.09 -1.99 -2.37
N PHE A 51 15.12 -1.02 -1.47
CA PHE A 51 14.67 -1.18 -0.10
C PHE A 51 13.44 -0.28 0.11
N SER A 52 12.39 -0.82 0.72
CA SER A 52 11.16 -0.06 0.94
C SER A 52 10.71 -0.06 2.39
N PHE A 53 10.20 1.08 2.83
CA PHE A 53 9.55 1.33 4.12
C PHE A 53 8.11 1.75 3.83
N GLY A 54 7.22 1.69 4.81
CA GLY A 54 5.85 2.08 4.56
C GLY A 54 4.82 1.39 5.43
N ASP A 55 3.60 1.43 4.90
CA ASP A 55 2.42 0.83 5.49
C ASP A 55 1.74 -0.13 4.50
N SER A 56 0.41 -0.25 4.53
CA SER A 56 -0.36 -1.18 3.73
C SER A 56 -0.28 -0.94 2.22
N ILE A 57 0.05 0.29 1.80
CA ILE A 57 0.19 0.64 0.37
C ILE A 57 1.53 0.16 -0.20
N THR A 58 2.45 -0.25 0.66
CA THR A 58 3.77 -0.77 0.29
C THR A 58 4.02 -2.19 0.81
N ASP A 59 3.26 -2.69 1.78
CA ASP A 59 3.45 -4.01 2.41
C ASP A 59 3.28 -5.17 1.40
N THR A 60 4.32 -6.00 1.25
CA THR A 60 4.33 -7.19 0.39
C THR A 60 4.07 -8.50 1.13
N GLY A 61 3.69 -8.44 2.41
CA GLY A 61 3.25 -9.56 3.23
C GLY A 61 3.90 -9.68 4.60
N ASN A 62 4.46 -8.60 5.16
CA ASN A 62 4.93 -8.57 6.55
C ASN A 62 3.77 -8.74 7.52
N GLN A 63 2.65 -8.03 7.33
CA GLN A 63 1.54 -8.09 8.28
C GLN A 63 0.99 -9.51 8.43
N VAL A 64 0.78 -10.22 7.32
CA VAL A 64 0.22 -11.57 7.35
C VAL A 64 1.17 -12.60 7.97
N SER A 65 2.47 -12.28 8.13
CA SER A 65 3.43 -13.15 8.80
C SER A 65 3.24 -13.20 10.32
N PHE A 66 2.75 -12.13 10.94
CA PHE A 66 2.44 -12.09 12.38
C PHE A 66 0.93 -12.03 12.67
N PHE A 67 0.10 -11.71 11.67
CA PHE A 67 -1.36 -11.72 11.77
C PHE A 67 -1.99 -12.51 10.61
N PRO A 68 -1.93 -13.86 10.64
CA PRO A 68 -2.37 -14.71 9.52
C PRO A 68 -3.87 -14.62 9.20
N THR A 69 -4.66 -14.03 10.09
CA THR A 69 -6.11 -13.81 9.92
C THR A 69 -6.44 -12.45 9.30
N ALA A 70 -5.43 -11.65 8.95
CA ALA A 70 -5.59 -10.37 8.26
C ALA A 70 -6.42 -10.53 6.96
N PRO A 71 -7.17 -9.50 6.54
CA PRO A 71 -7.95 -9.54 5.29
C PRO A 71 -7.10 -9.92 4.08
N ALA A 72 -5.91 -9.31 3.94
CA ALA A 72 -4.99 -9.54 2.82
C ALA A 72 -4.38 -10.97 2.78
N ALA A 73 -4.64 -11.81 3.78
CA ALA A 73 -4.28 -13.23 3.79
C ALA A 73 -5.35 -14.14 3.16
N ARG A 74 -6.49 -13.57 2.72
CA ARG A 74 -7.65 -14.32 2.23
C ARG A 74 -8.14 -13.81 0.88
N PRO A 75 -8.80 -14.66 0.07
CA PRO A 75 -9.49 -14.18 -1.12
C PRO A 75 -10.53 -13.10 -0.78
N PRO A 76 -10.78 -12.14 -1.69
CA PRO A 76 -10.29 -12.05 -3.06
C PRO A 76 -8.98 -11.24 -3.23
N TYR A 77 -8.23 -10.95 -2.16
CA TYR A 77 -6.95 -10.25 -2.31
C TYR A 77 -5.98 -11.07 -3.18
N GLY A 78 -5.28 -10.40 -4.09
CA GLY A 78 -4.36 -11.02 -5.05
C GLY A 78 -5.01 -11.72 -6.26
N GLU A 79 -6.33 -11.63 -6.45
CA GLU A 79 -7.05 -12.33 -7.53
C GLU A 79 -6.62 -11.95 -8.97
N THR A 80 -6.18 -10.72 -9.23
CA THR A 80 -5.93 -10.26 -10.60
C THR A 80 -4.58 -10.72 -11.15
N PHE A 81 -3.51 -10.55 -10.39
CA PHE A 81 -2.13 -10.87 -10.82
C PHE A 81 -1.61 -12.18 -10.25
N PHE A 82 -1.67 -12.33 -8.92
CA PHE A 82 -1.05 -13.48 -8.25
C PHE A 82 -1.95 -14.73 -8.32
N GLY A 83 -3.26 -14.54 -8.52
CA GLY A 83 -4.27 -15.61 -8.46
C GLY A 83 -4.49 -16.18 -7.06
N HIS A 84 -3.82 -15.62 -6.04
CA HIS A 84 -3.94 -16.01 -4.64
C HIS A 84 -3.51 -14.86 -3.71
N PRO A 85 -3.93 -14.87 -2.43
CA PRO A 85 -3.49 -13.87 -1.46
C PRO A 85 -1.98 -13.93 -1.23
N THR A 86 -1.33 -12.76 -1.28
CA THR A 86 0.11 -12.63 -0.99
C THR A 86 0.39 -11.83 0.28
N GLY A 87 -0.62 -11.17 0.85
CA GLY A 87 -0.49 -10.20 1.94
C GLY A 87 -0.48 -8.74 1.47
N ARG A 88 -0.56 -8.47 0.17
CA ARG A 88 -0.78 -7.12 -0.38
C ARG A 88 -2.23 -6.71 -0.21
N TYR A 89 -2.44 -5.47 0.22
CA TYR A 89 -3.77 -4.88 0.32
C TYR A 89 -4.26 -4.34 -1.04
N SER A 90 -4.45 -5.26 -1.98
CA SER A 90 -4.99 -4.99 -3.32
C SER A 90 -5.53 -6.28 -3.93
N ASP A 91 -6.24 -6.17 -5.04
CA ASP A 91 -6.55 -7.30 -5.94
C ASP A 91 -5.28 -7.84 -6.62
N GLY A 92 -4.17 -7.09 -6.64
CA GLY A 92 -2.91 -7.56 -7.23
C GLY A 92 -1.66 -6.83 -6.75
N ARG A 93 -0.88 -6.31 -7.71
CA ARG A 93 0.39 -5.62 -7.49
C ARG A 93 0.20 -4.21 -6.92
N LEU A 94 1.15 -3.78 -6.10
CA LEU A 94 1.27 -2.42 -5.55
C LEU A 94 2.27 -1.59 -6.37
N VAL A 95 2.38 -0.27 -6.10
CA VAL A 95 3.36 0.59 -6.79
C VAL A 95 4.79 0.05 -6.64
N VAL A 96 5.15 -0.47 -5.46
CA VAL A 96 6.48 -1.04 -5.21
C VAL A 96 6.80 -2.23 -6.13
N ASP A 97 5.80 -3.02 -6.52
CA ASP A 97 5.99 -4.16 -7.42
C ASP A 97 6.24 -3.69 -8.84
N PHE A 98 5.47 -2.71 -9.30
CA PHE A 98 5.64 -2.08 -10.61
C PHE A 98 6.98 -1.34 -10.73
N LEU A 99 7.44 -0.69 -9.66
CA LEU A 99 8.78 -0.11 -9.60
C LEU A 99 9.86 -1.19 -9.71
N ALA A 100 9.72 -2.32 -9.00
CA ALA A 100 10.67 -3.43 -9.08
C ALA A 100 10.78 -3.98 -10.51
N GLU A 101 9.63 -4.21 -11.17
CA GLU A 101 9.57 -4.68 -12.56
C GLU A 101 10.27 -3.72 -13.52
N ALA A 102 9.95 -2.42 -13.44
CA ALA A 102 10.53 -1.41 -14.32
C ALA A 102 12.05 -1.24 -14.15
N LEU A 103 12.58 -1.62 -12.98
CA LEU A 103 14.00 -1.59 -12.64
C LEU A 103 14.72 -2.93 -12.86
N GLY A 104 14.02 -3.96 -13.38
CA GLY A 104 14.60 -5.30 -13.56
C GLY A 104 14.98 -5.99 -12.24
N LEU A 105 14.29 -5.66 -11.15
CA LEU A 105 14.44 -6.25 -9.82
C LEU A 105 13.36 -7.32 -9.60
N PRO A 106 13.64 -8.36 -8.80
CA PRO A 106 12.58 -9.25 -8.31
C PRO A 106 11.63 -8.48 -7.40
N TYR A 107 10.41 -9.00 -7.21
CA TYR A 107 9.52 -8.48 -6.17
C TYR A 107 10.19 -8.56 -4.81
N LEU A 108 10.04 -7.50 -4.03
CA LEU A 108 10.77 -7.37 -2.77
C LEU A 108 10.27 -8.38 -1.72
N THR A 109 11.21 -9.11 -1.16
CA THR A 109 11.00 -10.01 -0.02
C THR A 109 10.50 -9.20 1.17
N ALA A 110 9.32 -9.54 1.69
CA ALA A 110 8.85 -9.02 2.96
C ALA A 110 9.84 -9.44 4.06
N TYR A 111 10.35 -8.47 4.84
CA TYR A 111 11.37 -8.69 5.85
C TYR A 111 11.09 -9.89 6.77
N LEU A 112 9.86 -10.01 7.29
CA LEU A 112 9.46 -11.08 8.21
C LEU A 112 9.34 -12.46 7.55
N ARG A 113 9.46 -12.56 6.22
CA ARG A 113 9.50 -13.83 5.48
C ARG A 113 10.90 -14.26 5.07
N GLY A 114 11.87 -13.35 5.07
CA GLY A 114 13.26 -13.69 4.79
C GLY A 114 13.88 -14.46 5.94
N LYS A 115 14.75 -15.42 5.61
CA LYS A 115 15.39 -16.33 6.58
C LYS A 115 16.89 -16.11 6.65
N THR A 116 17.48 -15.65 5.56
CA THR A 116 18.93 -15.50 5.38
C THR A 116 19.26 -14.17 4.70
N ALA A 117 20.52 -13.74 4.77
CA ALA A 117 20.99 -12.56 4.04
C ALA A 117 20.78 -12.69 2.51
N GLU A 118 20.78 -13.91 1.98
CA GLU A 118 20.56 -14.16 0.55
C GLU A 118 19.17 -13.69 0.09
N ASP A 119 18.14 -13.88 0.93
CA ASP A 119 16.76 -13.49 0.64
C ASP A 119 16.61 -11.98 0.45
N PHE A 120 17.60 -11.20 0.91
CA PHE A 120 17.64 -9.75 0.83
C PHE A 120 18.72 -9.22 -0.13
N ARG A 121 19.44 -10.10 -0.84
CA ARG A 121 20.56 -9.71 -1.73
C ARG A 121 20.13 -8.70 -2.80
N ARG A 122 18.88 -8.76 -3.24
CA ARG A 122 18.29 -7.86 -4.26
C ARG A 122 17.37 -6.79 -3.68
N GLY A 123 17.31 -6.64 -2.36
CA GLY A 123 16.42 -5.70 -1.68
C GLY A 123 15.46 -6.37 -0.71
N ALA A 124 14.76 -5.55 0.08
CA ALA A 124 13.81 -6.01 1.09
C ALA A 124 12.69 -4.98 1.28
N ASN A 125 11.52 -5.46 1.68
CA ASN A 125 10.38 -4.63 2.04
C ASN A 125 10.13 -4.70 3.55
N PHE A 126 10.26 -3.55 4.21
CA PHE A 126 10.07 -3.38 5.65
C PHE A 126 8.69 -2.79 6.00
N ALA A 127 7.89 -2.42 5.00
CA ALA A 127 6.57 -1.85 5.21
C ALA A 127 5.65 -2.85 5.90
N VAL A 128 4.79 -2.37 6.81
CA VAL A 128 3.82 -3.19 7.52
C VAL A 128 2.46 -2.52 7.48
N SER A 129 1.44 -3.25 7.05
CA SER A 129 0.07 -2.71 7.01
C SER A 129 -0.38 -2.13 8.35
N ALA A 130 -1.01 -0.95 8.28
CA ALA A 130 -1.42 -0.08 9.39
C ALA A 130 -0.29 0.59 10.19
N ALA A 131 0.99 0.42 9.79
CA ALA A 131 2.11 1.08 10.44
C ALA A 131 2.05 2.61 10.36
N THR A 132 2.62 3.23 11.38
CA THR A 132 2.68 4.67 11.62
C THR A 132 4.12 5.17 11.54
N ALA A 133 4.30 6.45 11.23
CA ALA A 133 5.61 7.09 11.34
C ALA A 133 6.02 7.20 12.82
N LEU A 134 5.08 7.57 13.69
CA LEU A 134 5.25 7.65 15.13
C LEU A 134 5.19 6.26 15.78
N ARG A 135 5.83 6.10 16.94
CA ARG A 135 5.87 4.85 17.69
C ARG A 135 4.55 4.57 18.40
N LEU A 136 4.29 3.30 18.71
CA LEU A 136 3.05 2.85 19.34
C LEU A 136 2.77 3.51 20.72
N ASP A 137 3.82 3.81 21.47
CA ASP A 137 3.77 4.51 22.76
C ASP A 137 3.12 5.90 22.64
N PHE A 138 3.42 6.66 21.58
CA PHE A 138 2.82 7.97 21.31
C PHE A 138 1.29 7.93 21.30
N PHE A 139 0.71 6.89 20.68
CA PHE A 139 -0.74 6.70 20.59
C PHE A 139 -1.32 6.17 21.90
N ARG A 140 -0.59 5.30 22.62
CA ARG A 140 -0.97 4.81 23.94
C ARG A 140 -1.12 5.96 24.94
N GLU A 141 -0.16 6.87 24.98
CA GLU A 141 -0.15 8.04 25.87
C GLU A 141 -1.31 9.01 25.58
N ARG A 142 -1.82 9.00 24.35
CA ARG A 142 -3.01 9.78 23.93
C ARG A 142 -4.32 9.02 24.11
N GLY A 143 -4.26 7.83 24.71
CA GLY A 143 -5.43 7.02 25.01
C GLY A 143 -6.16 6.51 23.78
N LEU A 144 -5.47 6.28 22.66
CA LEU A 144 -6.05 5.59 21.51
C LEU A 144 -6.17 4.09 21.80
N ASP A 145 -7.21 3.48 21.23
CA ASP A 145 -7.28 2.03 21.07
C ASP A 145 -6.15 1.58 20.11
N LEU A 146 -5.35 0.63 20.57
CA LEU A 146 -4.18 0.13 19.88
C LEU A 146 -4.46 -1.16 19.09
N THR A 147 -5.69 -1.66 19.10
CA THR A 147 -6.08 -2.97 18.51
C THR A 147 -5.65 -3.11 17.05
N ILE A 148 -5.67 -2.02 16.28
CA ILE A 148 -5.31 -2.00 14.86
C ILE A 148 -4.00 -1.23 14.57
N ILE A 149 -3.24 -0.83 15.61
CA ILE A 149 -1.98 -0.11 15.47
C ILE A 149 -0.82 -1.08 15.73
N PRO A 150 -0.09 -1.55 14.71
CA PRO A 150 1.00 -2.49 14.89
C PRO A 150 2.22 -1.83 15.56
N PRO A 151 3.04 -2.57 16.31
CA PRO A 151 4.26 -2.05 16.94
C PRO A 151 5.44 -1.88 15.95
N TYR A 152 5.16 -1.73 14.65
CA TYR A 152 6.16 -1.72 13.57
C TYR A 152 6.23 -0.36 12.88
N SER A 153 6.42 0.68 13.69
CA SER A 153 6.54 2.07 13.22
C SER A 153 7.76 2.29 12.34
N LEU A 154 7.85 3.45 11.68
CA LEU A 154 8.99 3.79 10.80
C LEU A 154 10.35 3.59 11.47
N ASP A 155 10.50 4.00 12.74
CA ASP A 155 11.73 3.76 13.52
C ASP A 155 12.08 2.26 13.59
N VAL A 156 11.09 1.39 13.79
CA VAL A 156 11.31 -0.07 13.86
C VAL A 156 11.69 -0.64 12.49
N GLN A 157 11.03 -0.18 11.43
CA GLN A 157 11.36 -0.60 10.07
C GLN A 157 12.78 -0.17 9.68
N LEU A 158 13.23 1.00 10.14
CA LEU A 158 14.61 1.47 9.94
C LEU A 158 15.64 0.63 10.68
N GLU A 159 15.32 0.14 11.88
CA GLU A 159 16.19 -0.81 12.60
C GLU A 159 16.26 -2.17 11.91
N TRP A 160 15.15 -2.67 11.36
CA TRP A 160 15.17 -3.88 10.51
C TRP A 160 16.08 -3.69 9.30
N PHE A 161 16.00 -2.53 8.65
CA PHE A 161 16.88 -2.20 7.54
C PHE A 161 18.36 -2.22 7.93
N LYS A 162 18.73 -1.58 9.05
CA LYS A 162 20.12 -1.62 9.55
C LYS A 162 20.58 -3.06 9.78
N GLY A 163 19.73 -3.90 10.38
CA GLY A 163 20.00 -5.33 10.55
C GLY A 163 20.25 -6.06 9.23
N VAL A 164 19.43 -5.81 8.21
CA VAL A 164 19.63 -6.36 6.86
C VAL A 164 20.92 -5.84 6.22
N LEU A 165 21.21 -4.54 6.33
CA LEU A 165 22.43 -3.96 5.78
C LEU A 165 23.69 -4.58 6.41
N HIS A 166 23.68 -4.84 7.71
CA HIS A 166 24.76 -5.52 8.42
C HIS A 166 24.89 -7.01 8.04
N SER A 167 23.78 -7.70 7.74
CA SER A 167 23.84 -9.11 7.32
C SER A 167 24.33 -9.29 5.89
N LEU A 168 24.12 -8.30 5.02
CA LEU A 168 24.55 -8.31 3.62
C LEU A 168 26.03 -7.97 3.41
N ALA A 169 26.66 -7.28 4.36
CA ALA A 169 28.00 -6.73 4.19
C ALA A 169 28.78 -6.65 5.51
N SER A 170 30.03 -7.12 5.47
CA SER A 170 30.91 -7.20 6.64
C SER A 170 31.64 -5.88 6.90
N THR A 171 32.00 -5.15 5.84
CA THR A 171 32.77 -3.90 5.93
C THR A 171 31.92 -2.65 5.67
N ASP A 172 32.37 -1.49 6.15
CA ASP A 172 31.71 -0.21 5.86
C ASP A 172 31.74 0.13 4.37
N GLN A 173 32.78 -0.28 3.66
CA GLN A 173 32.90 -0.02 2.23
C GLN A 173 31.88 -0.82 1.42
N GLU A 174 31.66 -2.09 1.77
CA GLU A 174 30.61 -2.93 1.16
C GLU A 174 29.21 -2.38 1.46
N ARG A 175 28.97 -1.95 2.71
CA ARG A 175 27.69 -1.30 3.09
C ARG A 175 27.47 -0.04 2.25
N LYS A 176 28.47 0.83 2.11
CA LYS A 176 28.38 2.01 1.23
C LYS A 176 28.13 1.65 -0.24
N ASP A 177 28.72 0.59 -0.78
CA ASP A 177 28.44 0.14 -2.15
C ASP A 177 26.99 -0.32 -2.32
N ILE A 178 26.45 -1.05 -1.33
CA ILE A 178 25.03 -1.42 -1.30
C ILE A 178 24.17 -0.17 -1.31
N MET A 179 24.44 0.78 -0.42
CA MET A 179 23.65 2.02 -0.27
C MET A 179 23.65 2.88 -1.53
N THR A 180 24.82 3.05 -2.17
CA THR A 180 24.97 3.87 -3.38
C THR A 180 24.28 3.27 -4.61
N ARG A 181 24.12 1.93 -4.67
CA ARG A 181 23.50 1.20 -5.79
C ARG A 181 22.06 0.77 -5.52
N SER A 182 21.42 1.35 -4.50
CA SER A 182 20.05 1.04 -4.09
C SER A 182 19.12 2.22 -4.29
N LEU A 183 17.89 1.92 -4.70
CA LEU A 183 16.76 2.84 -4.57
C LEU A 183 16.08 2.64 -3.21
N PHE A 184 15.84 3.72 -2.48
CA PHE A 184 15.09 3.68 -1.22
C PHE A 184 13.69 4.27 -1.44
N LEU A 185 12.65 3.49 -1.18
CA LEU A 185 11.26 3.94 -1.22
C LEU A 185 10.75 4.12 0.21
N MET A 186 10.37 5.34 0.58
CA MET A 186 9.83 5.65 1.92
C MET A 186 8.34 5.30 2.08
N GLY A 187 7.68 4.81 1.01
CA GLY A 187 6.25 4.46 1.02
C GLY A 187 5.36 5.61 1.48
N GLU A 188 4.05 5.36 1.62
CA GLU A 188 3.09 6.36 2.12
C GLU A 188 3.04 6.43 3.67
N ILE A 189 4.18 6.18 4.32
CA ILE A 189 4.25 6.16 5.79
C ILE A 189 3.84 7.53 6.36
N GLY A 190 3.04 7.51 7.43
CA GLY A 190 2.55 8.72 8.08
C GLY A 190 1.06 8.97 7.90
N ILE A 191 0.41 8.39 6.88
CA ILE A 191 -1.04 8.56 6.71
C ILE A 191 -1.82 7.89 7.84
N ASN A 192 -1.36 6.73 8.34
CA ASN A 192 -2.02 6.01 9.43
C ASN A 192 -1.94 6.73 10.77
N ASP A 193 -0.96 7.62 10.97
CA ASP A 193 -0.89 8.49 12.14
C ASP A 193 -2.16 9.37 12.23
N TYR A 194 -2.76 9.74 11.09
CA TYR A 194 -4.05 10.43 11.04
C TYR A 194 -5.23 9.45 11.00
N ASN A 195 -5.14 8.36 10.22
CA ASN A 195 -6.25 7.42 10.02
C ASN A 195 -6.72 6.79 11.33
N HIS A 196 -5.79 6.39 12.20
CA HIS A 196 -6.13 5.81 13.51
C HIS A 196 -6.93 6.78 14.39
N HIS A 197 -6.66 8.08 14.29
CA HIS A 197 -7.43 9.12 14.97
C HIS A 197 -8.80 9.34 14.32
N PHE A 198 -8.89 9.35 12.97
CA PHE A 198 -10.16 9.44 12.26
C PHE A 198 -11.09 8.26 12.60
N PHE A 199 -10.57 7.04 12.63
CA PHE A 199 -11.35 5.83 12.95
C PHE A 199 -11.86 5.81 14.39
N GLN A 200 -11.24 6.58 15.29
CA GLN A 200 -11.65 6.71 16.68
C GLN A 200 -12.35 8.05 16.96
N ASN A 201 -12.82 8.74 15.92
CA ASN A 201 -13.58 10.00 16.03
C ASN A 201 -12.86 11.07 16.88
N ARG A 202 -11.53 11.15 16.76
CA ARG A 202 -10.71 12.14 17.48
C ARG A 202 -10.80 13.52 16.81
N SER A 203 -10.50 14.57 17.58
CA SER A 203 -10.66 15.95 17.13
C SER A 203 -9.69 16.29 15.99
N PHE A 204 -10.22 16.73 14.85
CA PHE A 204 -9.38 17.15 13.72
C PHE A 204 -8.45 18.32 14.08
N ILE A 205 -8.99 19.33 14.78
CA ILE A 205 -8.25 20.55 15.10
C ILE A 205 -7.30 20.35 16.27
N ALA A 206 -7.73 19.65 17.32
CA ALA A 206 -6.94 19.51 18.54
C ALA A 206 -5.95 18.34 18.51
N GLU A 207 -6.27 17.26 17.78
CA GLU A 207 -5.49 16.02 17.83
C GLU A 207 -4.85 15.68 16.49
N ILE A 208 -5.57 15.74 15.37
CA ILE A 208 -5.07 15.22 14.07
C ILE A 208 -4.16 16.20 13.34
N LYS A 209 -4.63 17.43 13.08
CA LYS A 209 -3.86 18.44 12.34
C LYS A 209 -2.50 18.76 13.00
N PRO A 210 -2.39 18.81 14.34
CA PRO A 210 -1.10 18.98 15.02
C PRO A 210 -0.09 17.84 14.82
N LEU A 211 -0.51 16.66 14.35
CA LEU A 211 0.41 15.54 14.10
C LEU A 211 1.28 15.77 12.86
N VAL A 212 0.85 16.58 11.90
CA VAL A 212 1.59 16.79 10.64
C VAL A 212 3.06 17.12 10.86
N PRO A 213 3.44 18.15 11.66
CA PRO A 213 4.86 18.43 11.91
C PRO A 213 5.61 17.26 12.57
N LEU A 214 4.96 16.48 13.45
CA LEU A 214 5.59 15.32 14.11
C LEU A 214 5.86 14.18 13.13
N VAL A 215 4.88 13.88 12.28
CA VAL A 215 4.99 12.87 11.22
C VAL A 215 6.07 13.26 10.20
N ILE A 216 6.06 14.51 9.74
CA ILE A 216 7.08 15.02 8.80
C ILE A 216 8.47 14.96 9.44
N SER A 217 8.61 15.29 10.73
CA SER A 217 9.89 15.18 11.43
C SER A 217 10.40 13.74 11.51
N LYS A 218 9.51 12.76 11.69
CA LYS A 218 9.90 11.34 11.68
C LYS A 218 10.38 10.88 10.31
N ILE A 219 9.70 11.28 9.24
CA ILE A 219 10.10 10.97 7.87
C ILE A 219 11.43 11.66 7.53
N GLU A 220 11.62 12.90 7.96
CA GLU A 220 12.88 13.64 7.82
C GLU A 220 14.03 12.91 8.50
N ASN A 221 13.84 12.45 9.73
CA ASN A 221 14.86 11.73 10.48
C ASN A 221 15.25 10.42 9.80
N ALA A 222 14.27 9.62 9.35
CA ALA A 222 14.55 8.38 8.61
C ALA A 222 15.31 8.67 7.30
N THR A 223 14.92 9.73 6.59
CA THR A 223 15.60 10.17 5.36
C THR A 223 17.05 10.56 5.63
N LYS A 224 17.32 11.34 6.68
CA LYS A 224 18.69 11.71 7.10
C LYS A 224 19.53 10.48 7.48
N VAL A 225 18.98 9.53 8.22
CA VAL A 225 19.68 8.29 8.55
C VAL A 225 20.07 7.51 7.29
N LEU A 226 19.18 7.42 6.30
CA LEU A 226 19.51 6.76 5.03
C LEU A 226 20.65 7.50 4.28
N ILE A 227 20.62 8.84 4.26
CA ILE A 227 21.69 9.67 3.68
C ILE A 227 23.01 9.41 4.39
N ASP A 228 23.03 9.44 5.72
CA ASP A 228 24.22 9.23 6.55
C ASP A 228 24.82 7.83 6.35
N LEU A 229 23.97 6.83 6.11
CA LEU A 229 24.39 5.47 5.75
C LEU A 229 24.93 5.36 4.32
N GLY A 230 24.70 6.36 3.46
CA GLY A 230 25.26 6.46 2.11
C GLY A 230 24.25 6.32 0.97
N ALA A 231 22.94 6.43 1.24
CA ALA A 231 21.92 6.38 0.19
C ALA A 231 22.12 7.51 -0.83
N LYS A 232 21.98 7.20 -2.11
CA LYS A 232 22.09 8.19 -3.20
C LYS A 232 20.77 8.50 -3.91
N THR A 233 19.76 7.63 -3.80
CA THR A 233 18.43 7.91 -4.32
C THR A 233 17.36 7.51 -3.32
N ILE A 234 16.58 8.49 -2.86
CA ILE A 234 15.47 8.28 -1.93
C ILE A 234 14.20 8.85 -2.56
N LEU A 235 13.21 7.99 -2.79
CA LEU A 235 11.89 8.30 -3.30
C LEU A 235 10.89 8.38 -2.14
N VAL A 236 10.27 9.55 -1.96
CA VAL A 236 9.33 9.83 -0.88
C VAL A 236 7.99 10.27 -1.48
N PRO A 237 6.98 9.39 -1.52
CA PRO A 237 5.67 9.76 -2.03
C PRO A 237 4.88 10.61 -1.04
N GLY A 238 4.06 11.51 -1.54
CA GLY A 238 3.01 12.17 -0.76
C GLY A 238 1.79 11.27 -0.56
N ILE A 239 0.86 11.72 0.28
CA ILE A 239 -0.42 11.01 0.53
C ILE A 239 -1.47 11.35 -0.53
N PRO A 240 -2.39 10.43 -0.88
CA PRO A 240 -3.42 10.60 -1.91
C PRO A 240 -4.46 11.67 -1.54
N PRO A 241 -5.36 12.05 -2.47
CA PRO A 241 -6.55 12.84 -2.16
C PRO A 241 -7.48 12.08 -1.23
N MET A 242 -7.27 12.20 0.09
CA MET A 242 -8.01 11.48 1.11
C MET A 242 -9.51 11.77 1.03
N GLY A 243 -9.91 12.97 0.61
CA GLY A 243 -11.31 13.33 0.40
C GLY A 243 -11.99 12.55 -0.71
N CYS A 244 -11.25 11.87 -1.58
CA CYS A 244 -11.78 11.00 -2.64
C CYS A 244 -11.77 9.51 -2.26
N ILE A 245 -11.28 9.15 -1.08
CA ILE A 245 -11.20 7.75 -0.65
C ILE A 245 -12.59 7.32 -0.12
N PRO A 246 -13.17 6.22 -0.62
CA PRO A 246 -14.52 5.77 -0.27
C PRO A 246 -14.75 5.66 1.24
N ARG A 247 -13.76 5.17 1.99
CA ARG A 247 -13.87 5.01 3.44
C ARG A 247 -14.02 6.34 4.17
N PHE A 248 -13.30 7.39 3.78
CA PHE A 248 -13.43 8.70 4.43
C PHE A 248 -14.72 9.40 4.04
N LEU A 249 -15.20 9.21 2.80
CA LEU A 249 -16.52 9.68 2.38
C LEU A 249 -17.65 9.04 3.19
N ASN A 250 -17.48 7.76 3.57
CA ASN A 250 -18.44 7.05 4.40
C ASN A 250 -18.34 7.40 5.89
N LEU A 251 -17.13 7.58 6.41
CA LEU A 251 -16.86 7.82 7.82
C LEU A 251 -17.12 9.29 8.24
N LEU A 252 -16.85 10.23 7.34
CA LEU A 252 -16.89 11.66 7.60
C LEU A 252 -17.91 12.38 6.69
N PRO A 253 -19.15 11.88 6.58
CA PRO A 253 -20.13 12.48 5.69
C PRO A 253 -20.51 13.87 6.19
N SER A 254 -20.50 14.85 5.29
CA SER A 254 -21.12 16.15 5.53
C SER A 254 -22.55 16.21 5.01
N LYS A 255 -23.43 16.87 5.77
CA LYS A 255 -24.78 17.26 5.32
C LYS A 255 -24.77 18.49 4.43
N ASN A 256 -23.69 19.28 4.43
CA ASN A 256 -23.53 20.45 3.61
C ASN A 256 -22.94 20.06 2.25
N HIS A 257 -23.74 20.14 1.19
CA HIS A 257 -23.28 19.84 -0.18
C HIS A 257 -22.08 20.70 -0.60
N ASN A 258 -21.91 21.90 -0.04
CA ASN A 258 -20.78 22.77 -0.33
C ASN A 258 -19.46 22.27 0.25
N ASP A 259 -19.44 21.22 1.08
CA ASP A 259 -18.20 20.63 1.59
C ASP A 259 -17.56 19.65 0.59
N TYR A 260 -18.31 19.24 -0.43
CA TYR A 260 -17.84 18.39 -1.51
C TYR A 260 -17.46 19.23 -2.73
N ASP A 261 -16.49 18.76 -3.51
CA ASP A 261 -16.18 19.32 -4.83
C ASP A 261 -17.11 18.75 -5.92
N LYS A 262 -16.91 19.19 -7.16
CA LYS A 262 -17.70 18.73 -8.32
C LYS A 262 -17.54 17.24 -8.64
N LEU A 263 -16.51 16.59 -8.11
CA LEU A 263 -16.23 15.17 -8.28
C LEU A 263 -16.86 14.34 -7.15
N GLY A 264 -17.38 14.99 -6.11
CA GLY A 264 -17.94 14.34 -4.92
C GLY A 264 -16.91 14.08 -3.82
N CYS A 265 -15.69 14.64 -3.92
CA CYS A 265 -14.67 14.47 -2.89
C CYS A 265 -14.81 15.52 -1.77
N LEU A 266 -14.49 15.17 -0.53
CA LEU A 266 -14.47 16.10 0.60
C LEU A 266 -13.32 17.11 0.45
N LYS A 267 -13.66 18.40 0.30
CA LYS A 267 -12.67 19.46 0.07
C LYS A 267 -11.70 19.62 1.22
N TRP A 268 -12.20 19.72 2.45
CA TRP A 268 -11.36 19.97 3.63
C TRP A 268 -10.34 18.85 3.87
N LEU A 269 -10.69 17.61 3.51
CA LEU A 269 -9.80 16.46 3.66
C LEU A 269 -8.76 16.40 2.52
N ASN A 270 -9.13 16.81 1.31
CA ASN A 270 -8.18 17.04 0.22
C ASN A 270 -7.23 18.21 0.52
N ASP A 271 -7.71 19.28 1.16
CA ASP A 271 -6.89 20.39 1.64
C ASP A 271 -5.90 19.94 2.72
N PHE A 272 -6.31 19.00 3.57
CA PHE A 272 -5.43 18.36 4.56
C PHE A 272 -4.34 17.51 3.90
N SER A 273 -4.68 16.69 2.89
CA SER A 273 -3.67 15.99 2.08
C SER A 273 -2.68 16.96 1.44
N HIS A 274 -3.16 18.05 0.87
CA HIS A 274 -2.30 19.10 0.32
C HIS A 274 -1.41 19.76 1.37
N TYR A 275 -1.92 20.01 2.58
CA TYR A 275 -1.14 20.57 3.68
C TYR A 275 0.02 19.65 4.08
N HIS A 276 -0.24 18.35 4.25
CA HIS A 276 0.79 17.35 4.51
C HIS A 276 1.83 17.30 3.36
N ASN A 277 1.36 17.17 2.12
CA ASN A 277 2.24 17.04 0.95
C ASN A 277 3.13 18.27 0.75
N ARG A 278 2.61 19.48 1.00
CA ARG A 278 3.44 20.70 0.97
C ARG A 278 4.51 20.68 2.05
N ALA A 279 4.17 20.28 3.29
CA ALA A 279 5.14 20.17 4.37
C ALA A 279 6.24 19.14 4.05
N LEU A 280 5.86 18.00 3.44
CA LEU A 280 6.79 16.97 2.99
C LEU A 280 7.75 17.47 1.90
N LYS A 281 7.24 18.16 0.87
CA LYS A 281 8.09 18.78 -0.17
C LYS A 281 9.05 19.81 0.41
N GLN A 282 8.57 20.67 1.30
CA GLN A 282 9.41 21.68 1.97
C GLN A 282 10.49 21.04 2.84
N MET A 283 10.18 19.93 3.51
CA MET A 283 11.15 19.16 4.29
C MET A 283 12.26 18.62 3.38
N LEU A 284 11.91 17.98 2.25
CA LEU A 284 12.90 17.44 1.31
C LEU A 284 13.83 18.53 0.74
N GLN A 285 13.29 19.73 0.48
CA GLN A 285 14.08 20.88 0.02
C GLN A 285 15.06 21.42 1.08
N LYS A 286 14.76 21.21 2.38
CA LYS A 286 15.54 21.74 3.49
C LYS A 286 16.57 20.75 4.06
N ILE A 287 16.43 19.46 3.79
CA ILE A 287 17.43 18.47 4.20
C ILE A 287 18.75 18.83 3.53
N HIS A 288 19.78 19.13 4.33
CA HIS A 288 21.13 19.29 3.82
C HIS A 288 21.72 17.93 3.40
N HIS A 289 22.24 17.87 2.18
CA HIS A 289 22.90 16.69 1.62
C HIS A 289 23.94 17.11 0.57
N ASP A 290 24.88 16.21 0.26
CA ASP A 290 25.83 16.43 -0.82
C ASP A 290 25.14 16.36 -2.20
N SER A 291 25.76 16.93 -3.24
CA SER A 291 25.18 17.03 -4.58
C SER A 291 24.99 15.69 -5.31
N THR A 292 25.50 14.59 -4.77
CA THR A 292 25.34 13.23 -5.35
C THR A 292 24.11 12.51 -4.80
N VAL A 293 23.45 13.05 -3.77
CA VAL A 293 22.19 12.53 -3.25
C VAL A 293 21.03 13.16 -4.02
N THR A 294 20.11 12.31 -4.49
CA THR A 294 18.86 12.74 -5.13
C THR A 294 17.68 12.37 -4.23
N LEU A 295 17.02 13.39 -3.67
CA LEU A 295 15.75 13.25 -2.96
C LEU A 295 14.61 13.51 -3.93
N ILE A 296 13.74 12.53 -4.12
CA ILE A 296 12.66 12.57 -5.10
C ILE A 296 11.33 12.62 -4.38
N TYR A 297 10.54 13.66 -4.63
CA TYR A 297 9.14 13.68 -4.26
C TYR A 297 8.30 12.95 -5.31
N ALA A 298 7.47 12.00 -4.89
CA ALA A 298 6.47 11.36 -5.75
C ALA A 298 5.06 11.91 -5.49
N ASP A 299 4.45 12.52 -6.51
CA ASP A 299 3.11 13.12 -6.45
C ASP A 299 2.01 12.08 -6.69
N TYR A 300 1.87 11.15 -5.75
CA TYR A 300 0.77 10.18 -5.76
C TYR A 300 -0.59 10.86 -5.70
N TYR A 301 -0.69 12.01 -5.02
CA TYR A 301 -1.90 12.82 -4.99
C TYR A 301 -2.35 13.21 -6.40
N GLY A 302 -1.45 13.84 -7.16
CA GLY A 302 -1.72 14.27 -8.52
C GLY A 302 -1.99 13.10 -9.47
N ALA A 303 -1.27 11.99 -9.31
CA ALA A 303 -1.47 10.79 -10.10
C ALA A 303 -2.86 10.17 -9.89
N MET A 304 -3.27 10.00 -8.63
CA MET A 304 -4.61 9.51 -8.30
C MET A 304 -5.69 10.52 -8.71
N LEU A 305 -5.50 11.81 -8.48
CA LEU A 305 -6.51 12.81 -8.83
C LEU A 305 -6.75 12.89 -10.35
N LYS A 306 -5.76 12.52 -11.16
CA LYS A 306 -5.91 12.45 -12.63
C LYS A 306 -6.94 11.38 -13.04
N ILE A 307 -6.90 10.20 -12.43
CA ILE A 307 -7.86 9.12 -12.72
C ILE A 307 -9.23 9.40 -12.10
N VAL A 308 -9.30 10.15 -11.00
CA VAL A 308 -10.57 10.64 -10.43
C VAL A 308 -11.23 11.69 -11.35
N ARG A 309 -10.44 12.64 -11.90
CA ARG A 309 -10.93 13.73 -12.77
C ARG A 309 -11.34 13.26 -14.17
N SER A 310 -10.69 12.22 -14.69
CA SER A 310 -10.90 11.77 -16.07
C SER A 310 -10.88 10.24 -16.15
N PRO A 311 -11.80 9.54 -15.45
CA PRO A 311 -11.76 8.09 -15.29
C PRO A 311 -11.78 7.34 -16.63
N GLN A 312 -12.73 7.68 -17.50
CA GLN A 312 -12.92 7.00 -18.78
C GLN A 312 -11.71 7.10 -19.70
N ASN A 313 -11.05 8.27 -19.73
CA ASN A 313 -9.84 8.48 -20.53
C ASN A 313 -8.64 7.67 -20.05
N ASN A 314 -8.71 7.10 -18.84
CA ASN A 314 -7.64 6.33 -18.22
C ASN A 314 -8.05 4.88 -17.92
N GLY A 315 -9.16 4.39 -18.49
CA GLY A 315 -9.62 3.00 -18.36
C GLY A 315 -10.54 2.70 -17.17
N PHE A 316 -10.95 3.72 -16.41
CA PHE A 316 -11.84 3.57 -15.25
C PHE A 316 -13.28 3.95 -15.56
N THR A 317 -14.22 3.38 -14.81
CA THR A 317 -15.65 3.67 -14.96
C THR A 317 -16.03 4.89 -14.11
N LYS A 318 -16.83 5.81 -14.69
CA LYS A 318 -17.20 7.07 -14.02
C LYS A 318 -18.04 6.82 -12.76
N GLU A 319 -18.92 5.84 -12.82
CA GLU A 319 -19.87 5.48 -11.76
C GLU A 319 -19.19 4.81 -10.56
N SER A 320 -17.98 4.29 -10.72
CA SER A 320 -17.22 3.60 -9.67
C SER A 320 -16.07 4.41 -9.08
N VAL A 321 -15.84 5.66 -9.53
CA VAL A 321 -14.68 6.48 -9.12
C VAL A 321 -14.53 6.60 -7.61
N LEU A 322 -15.63 6.80 -6.89
CA LEU A 322 -15.66 6.95 -5.44
C LEU A 322 -16.22 5.72 -4.73
N ARG A 323 -16.29 4.57 -5.41
CA ARG A 323 -16.89 3.34 -4.87
C ARG A 323 -15.85 2.22 -4.83
N ALA A 324 -15.80 1.48 -3.73
CA ALA A 324 -14.92 0.31 -3.63
C ALA A 324 -15.43 -0.85 -4.50
N CYS A 325 -14.49 -1.59 -5.11
CA CYS A 325 -14.81 -2.82 -5.83
C CYS A 325 -15.27 -3.92 -4.87
N CYS A 326 -14.55 -4.13 -3.77
CA CYS A 326 -14.89 -5.09 -2.74
C CYS A 326 -15.32 -4.40 -1.46
N GLY A 327 -16.55 -4.65 -1.00
CA GLY A 327 -17.08 -4.05 0.21
C GLY A 327 -18.26 -4.82 0.76
N VAL A 328 -19.00 -4.23 1.70
CA VAL A 328 -20.18 -4.86 2.33
C VAL A 328 -21.47 -4.06 2.13
N GLY A 329 -21.46 -3.04 1.25
CA GLY A 329 -22.61 -2.18 1.01
C GLY A 329 -22.39 -0.69 1.35
N GLY A 330 -23.48 0.07 1.35
CA GLY A 330 -23.48 1.52 1.46
C GLY A 330 -23.27 2.24 0.12
N ALA A 331 -23.39 3.57 0.13
CA ALA A 331 -23.27 4.41 -1.07
C ALA A 331 -21.91 4.23 -1.77
N TYR A 332 -20.85 4.10 -0.98
CA TYR A 332 -19.46 3.98 -1.44
C TYR A 332 -18.92 2.54 -1.41
N ASN A 333 -19.76 1.55 -1.11
CA ASN A 333 -19.33 0.16 -0.86
C ASN A 333 -18.26 0.04 0.25
N ALA A 334 -18.30 0.88 1.29
CA ALA A 334 -17.19 1.07 2.23
C ALA A 334 -17.64 1.07 3.71
N ASP A 335 -18.75 0.40 4.03
CA ASP A 335 -19.27 0.27 5.40
C ASP A 335 -18.33 -0.53 6.32
N SER A 336 -17.51 -1.42 5.76
CA SER A 336 -16.50 -2.21 6.45
C SER A 336 -15.08 -1.72 6.13
N LEU A 337 -14.13 -1.94 7.05
CA LEU A 337 -12.69 -1.78 6.80
C LEU A 337 -12.08 -2.95 6.01
N VAL A 338 -12.85 -4.02 5.83
CA VAL A 338 -12.36 -5.27 5.26
C VAL A 338 -13.21 -5.72 4.09
N CYS A 339 -12.52 -6.10 3.01
CA CYS A 339 -13.06 -6.93 1.96
C CYS A 339 -13.16 -8.36 2.49
N ASN A 340 -14.38 -8.83 2.75
CA ASN A 340 -14.62 -10.21 3.20
C ASN A 340 -15.04 -11.06 2.01
N GLY A 341 -14.16 -11.90 1.47
CA GLY A 341 -14.48 -12.81 0.34
C GLY A 341 -15.58 -13.86 0.61
N ASN A 342 -16.32 -13.76 1.72
CA ASN A 342 -17.54 -14.55 1.90
C ASN A 342 -18.66 -13.95 1.04
N ALA A 343 -19.10 -14.72 0.04
CA ALA A 343 -20.11 -14.33 -0.95
C ALA A 343 -21.48 -13.95 -0.36
N THR A 344 -21.74 -14.28 0.91
CA THR A 344 -22.99 -13.89 1.60
C THR A 344 -22.95 -12.47 2.18
N THR A 345 -21.77 -11.87 2.33
CA THR A 345 -21.60 -10.56 2.97
C THR A 345 -20.79 -9.56 2.15
N SER A 346 -20.07 -9.99 1.10
CA SER A 346 -19.37 -9.07 0.19
C SER A 346 -20.19 -8.70 -1.04
N ASN A 347 -20.15 -7.41 -1.36
CA ASN A 347 -20.49 -6.85 -2.66
C ASN A 347 -19.18 -6.64 -3.43
N LEU A 348 -18.77 -7.67 -4.18
CA LEU A 348 -17.58 -7.67 -5.03
C LEU A 348 -17.96 -7.26 -6.47
N CYS A 349 -17.18 -6.37 -7.07
CA CYS A 349 -17.37 -5.94 -8.44
C CYS A 349 -16.90 -7.01 -9.45
N MET A 350 -17.42 -6.98 -10.68
CA MET A 350 -17.05 -7.97 -11.70
C MET A 350 -15.72 -7.67 -12.41
N GLU A 351 -15.35 -6.40 -12.52
CA GLU A 351 -14.16 -5.95 -13.29
C GLU A 351 -13.32 -5.00 -12.41
N PRO A 352 -12.44 -5.52 -11.52
CA PRO A 352 -11.59 -4.71 -10.66
C PRO A 352 -10.73 -3.69 -11.43
N SER A 353 -10.33 -4.02 -12.66
CA SER A 353 -9.53 -3.15 -13.54
C SER A 353 -10.21 -1.82 -13.91
N ARG A 354 -11.53 -1.70 -13.70
CA ARG A 354 -12.30 -0.48 -13.98
C ARG A 354 -12.64 0.33 -12.73
N TYR A 355 -12.19 -0.12 -11.56
CA TYR A 355 -12.37 0.54 -10.28
C TYR A 355 -11.05 1.17 -9.84
N ILE A 356 -11.12 2.33 -9.17
CA ILE A 356 -9.93 2.96 -8.58
C ILE A 356 -9.64 2.36 -7.21
N SER A 357 -10.69 2.20 -6.39
CA SER A 357 -10.59 1.67 -5.03
C SER A 357 -10.88 0.17 -5.01
N TRP A 358 -10.01 -0.59 -4.37
CA TRP A 358 -10.21 -2.01 -4.11
C TRP A 358 -11.18 -2.21 -2.95
N ASP A 359 -10.78 -1.92 -1.71
CA ASP A 359 -11.55 -2.24 -0.49
C ASP A 359 -12.10 -1.02 0.26
N GLY A 360 -11.97 0.17 -0.34
CA GLY A 360 -12.46 1.44 0.20
C GLY A 360 -11.37 2.26 0.89
N LEU A 361 -10.23 1.65 1.21
CA LEU A 361 -9.02 2.34 1.67
C LEU A 361 -7.88 2.19 0.67
N HIS A 362 -7.71 1.01 0.10
CA HIS A 362 -6.62 0.69 -0.80
C HIS A 362 -7.07 0.72 -2.26
N LEU A 363 -6.10 0.88 -3.15
CA LEU A 363 -6.36 0.97 -4.58
C LEU A 363 -6.33 -0.40 -5.26
N THR A 364 -6.97 -0.48 -6.42
CA THR A 364 -6.86 -1.65 -7.29
C THR A 364 -5.47 -1.72 -7.92
N GLU A 365 -5.08 -2.90 -8.40
CA GLU A 365 -3.87 -3.09 -9.19
C GLU A 365 -3.85 -2.14 -10.39
N ALA A 366 -4.98 -1.95 -11.07
CA ALA A 366 -5.06 -1.04 -12.21
C ALA A 366 -4.77 0.42 -11.84
N ALA A 367 -5.26 0.88 -10.68
CA ALA A 367 -4.96 2.21 -10.18
C ALA A 367 -3.51 2.33 -9.71
N TYR A 368 -2.96 1.33 -9.03
CA TYR A 368 -1.53 1.31 -8.66
C TYR A 368 -0.62 1.28 -9.90
N HIS A 369 -1.00 0.55 -10.94
CA HIS A 369 -0.30 0.53 -12.22
C HIS A 369 -0.29 1.93 -12.87
N TYR A 370 -1.43 2.63 -12.86
CA TYR A 370 -1.51 4.00 -13.38
C TYR A 370 -0.56 4.94 -12.64
N ILE A 371 -0.59 4.88 -11.30
CA ILE A 371 0.29 5.70 -10.45
C ILE A 371 1.75 5.36 -10.73
N ALA A 372 2.12 4.08 -10.75
CA ALA A 372 3.49 3.63 -11.00
C ALA A 372 4.00 4.10 -12.37
N ARG A 373 3.19 3.97 -13.42
CA ARG A 373 3.52 4.49 -14.76
C ARG A 373 3.78 5.99 -14.73
N GLY A 374 2.93 6.73 -14.02
CA GLY A 374 3.06 8.16 -13.87
C GLY A 374 4.32 8.59 -13.10
N VAL A 375 4.71 7.81 -12.10
CA VAL A 375 5.90 8.03 -11.27
C VAL A 375 7.19 7.71 -12.05
N LEU A 376 7.18 6.63 -12.85
CA LEU A 376 8.33 6.18 -13.64
C LEU A 376 8.56 6.99 -14.92
N HIS A 377 7.48 7.38 -15.60
CA HIS A 377 7.54 7.91 -16.97
C HIS A 377 6.73 9.19 -17.18
N GLY A 378 6.00 9.63 -16.17
CA GLY A 378 5.13 10.81 -16.23
C GLY A 378 5.68 11.98 -15.42
N PRO A 379 4.85 13.00 -15.20
CA PRO A 379 5.23 14.22 -14.49
C PRO A 379 5.08 14.12 -12.96
N TYR A 380 4.88 12.91 -12.42
CA TYR A 380 4.53 12.71 -11.01
C TYR A 380 5.74 12.48 -10.11
N THR A 381 6.93 12.87 -10.55
CA THR A 381 8.15 12.89 -9.75
C THR A 381 8.92 14.19 -9.93
N GLU A 382 9.50 14.68 -8.84
CA GLU A 382 10.33 15.89 -8.83
C GLU A 382 11.57 15.66 -7.95
N PRO A 383 12.78 15.51 -8.54
CA PRO A 383 13.07 15.30 -9.97
C PRO A 383 12.63 13.91 -10.48
N ALA A 384 12.79 13.63 -11.77
CA ALA A 384 12.49 12.30 -12.33
C ALA A 384 13.40 11.20 -11.77
N ILE A 385 12.89 9.97 -11.68
CA ILE A 385 13.68 8.81 -11.22
C ILE A 385 14.77 8.47 -12.24
N PRO A 386 16.06 8.39 -11.84
CA PRO A 386 17.14 7.92 -12.71
C PRO A 386 17.02 6.42 -13.02
N THR A 387 16.23 6.05 -14.03
CA THR A 387 16.02 4.62 -14.37
C THR A 387 17.17 3.99 -15.16
N ARG A 388 18.01 4.81 -15.83
CA ARG A 388 19.16 4.37 -16.63
C ARG A 388 20.39 5.16 -16.24
N CYS A 389 21.52 4.47 -16.10
CA CYS A 389 22.76 5.13 -15.74
C CYS A 389 23.50 5.54 -17.01
N THR A 390 23.95 6.79 -17.05
CA THR A 390 24.94 7.22 -18.05
C THR A 390 26.24 6.47 -17.77
N ALA A 391 26.79 5.84 -18.81
CA ALA A 391 28.04 5.09 -18.75
C ALA A 391 29.21 5.95 -18.27
#